data_AF-A0A3B0V758-F1
#
_entry.id   AF-A0A3B0V758-F1
#
_cell.length_a   1.000
_cell.length_b   1.000
_cell.length_c   1.000
_cell.angle_alpha   90.00
_cell.angle_beta   90.00
_cell.angle_gamma   90.00
#
_symmetry.space_group_name_H-M   'P 1'
#
loop_
_entity.id
_entity.type
_entity.pdbx_description
1 polymer ?
#
loop_
_entity_poly.entity_id
_entity_poly.type
_entity_poly.pdbx_seq_one_letter_code
_entity_poly.pdbx_strand_id
1 'polypeptide(L)'
;MKLLIIFTLLLTQTISADNWKQELTDWKTQRITNLTKPNGWLSLIGMQWLHNGQNSIGSAADSDIKLPHGPAHIGTFNLDKDKITFTVAKDVAISID
;
A
#
# COMPACT_ATOMS: atom_id res chain seq x y z
N MET A 1 13.62 11.68 59.92
CA MET A 1 13.59 10.45 59.10
C MET A 1 12.37 10.35 58.15
N LYS A 2 11.70 11.47 57.78
CA LYS A 2 10.59 11.47 56.80
C LYS A 2 10.73 12.52 55.69
N LEU A 3 11.85 13.26 55.64
CA LEU A 3 12.08 14.34 54.66
C LEU A 3 13.15 14.00 53.61
N LEU A 4 13.87 12.88 53.76
CA LEU A 4 14.96 12.49 52.85
C LEU A 4 14.51 11.58 51.70
N ILE A 5 13.25 11.11 51.70
CA ILE A 5 12.72 10.16 50.70
C ILE A 5 12.00 10.86 49.53
N ILE A 6 11.71 12.16 49.66
CA ILE A 6 10.97 12.91 48.61
C ILE A 6 11.93 13.42 47.51
N PHE A 7 13.23 13.55 47.78
CA PHE A 7 14.19 14.11 46.81
C PHE A 7 14.72 13.09 45.79
N THR A 8 14.58 11.79 46.06
CA THR A 8 15.01 10.72 45.14
C THR A 8 13.96 10.30 44.12
N LEU A 9 12.74 10.84 44.18
CA LEU A 9 11.63 10.48 43.27
C LEU A 9 11.45 11.47 42.10
N LEU A 10 12.52 12.19 41.71
CA LEU A 10 12.47 13.18 40.62
C LEU A 10 13.57 12.99 39.56
N LEU A 11 14.19 11.81 39.48
CA LEU A 11 15.11 11.46 38.38
C LEU A 11 14.60 10.21 37.68
N THR A 12 13.69 10.37 36.71
CA THR A 12 13.58 9.55 35.47
C THR A 12 12.29 9.91 34.71
N GLN A 13 12.19 11.13 34.18
CA GLN A 13 11.22 11.44 33.11
C GLN A 13 11.89 12.10 31.89
N THR A 14 13.19 11.87 31.68
CA THR A 14 13.92 12.44 30.53
C THR A 14 14.04 11.49 29.33
N ILE A 15 13.59 10.23 29.44
CA ILE A 15 13.65 9.27 28.32
C ILE A 15 12.63 9.63 27.21
N SER A 16 11.58 10.39 27.53
CA SER A 16 10.46 10.60 26.59
C SER A 16 10.57 11.83 25.68
N ALA A 17 11.43 12.82 25.97
CA ALA A 17 11.42 14.10 25.25
C ALA A 17 12.29 14.12 23.97
N ASP A 18 13.29 13.26 23.86
CA ASP A 18 14.15 13.19 22.66
C ASP A 18 13.97 11.90 21.84
N ASN A 19 13.48 10.81 22.44
CA ASN A 19 13.28 9.54 21.74
C ASN A 19 12.15 9.61 20.67
N TRP A 20 11.09 10.39 20.92
CA TRP A 20 9.97 10.51 19.97
C TRP A 20 10.39 11.13 18.63
N LYS A 21 11.43 12.00 18.60
CA LYS A 21 11.93 12.60 17.36
C LYS A 21 12.62 11.57 16.49
N GLN A 22 13.39 10.68 17.12
CA GLN A 22 14.04 9.57 16.44
C GLN A 22 13.00 8.59 15.92
N GLU A 23 12.07 8.16 16.78
CA GLU A 23 10.94 7.29 16.39
C GLU A 23 10.11 7.87 15.24
N LEU A 24 9.84 9.19 15.27
CA LEU A 24 9.13 9.88 14.19
C LEU A 24 9.94 9.87 12.88
N THR A 25 11.25 10.08 12.96
CA THR A 25 12.15 10.07 11.80
C THR A 25 12.21 8.68 11.18
N ASP A 26 12.32 7.65 12.01
CA ASP A 26 12.34 6.25 11.58
C ASP A 26 11.00 5.85 10.95
N TRP A 27 9.89 6.22 11.58
CA TRP A 27 8.55 6.00 11.02
C TRP A 27 8.38 6.69 9.67
N LYS A 28 8.79 7.97 9.54
CA LYS A 28 8.71 8.72 8.28
C LYS A 28 9.52 8.03 7.19
N THR A 29 10.74 7.62 7.52
CA THR A 29 11.64 6.93 6.59
C THR A 29 11.03 5.61 6.12
N GLN A 30 10.56 4.78 7.05
CA GLN A 30 9.91 3.51 6.72
C GLN A 30 8.65 3.74 5.88
N ARG A 31 7.84 4.75 6.22
CA ARG A 31 6.63 5.08 5.49
C ARG A 31 6.93 5.50 4.05
N ILE A 32 7.89 6.40 3.85
CA ILE A 32 8.31 6.83 2.51
C ILE A 32 8.82 5.64 1.71
N THR A 33 9.73 4.83 2.26
CA THR A 33 10.24 3.62 1.62
C THR A 33 9.10 2.68 1.18
N ASN A 34 8.11 2.45 2.04
CA ASN A 34 6.96 1.62 1.71
C ASN A 34 6.02 2.24 0.66
N LEU A 35 5.90 3.56 0.64
CA LEU A 35 5.07 4.29 -0.33
C LEU A 35 5.71 4.30 -1.72
N THR A 36 7.04 4.47 -1.79
CA THR A 36 7.78 4.72 -3.04
C THR A 36 8.48 3.49 -3.61
N LYS A 37 8.43 2.33 -2.94
CA LYS A 37 8.95 1.07 -3.51
C LYS A 37 8.26 0.75 -4.86
N PRO A 38 8.86 -0.08 -5.73
CA PRO A 38 8.32 -0.33 -7.08
C PRO A 38 6.85 -0.80 -7.13
N ASN A 39 6.40 -1.55 -6.13
CA ASN A 39 5.00 -1.98 -5.94
C ASN A 39 4.35 -1.33 -4.70
N GLY A 40 4.79 -0.11 -4.36
CA GLY A 40 4.31 0.66 -3.22
C GLY A 40 2.98 1.34 -3.51
N TRP A 41 2.36 1.94 -2.50
CA TRP A 41 1.06 2.60 -2.69
C TRP A 41 1.06 3.67 -3.79
N LEU A 42 2.19 4.34 -4.02
CA LEU A 42 2.31 5.37 -5.05
C LEU A 42 2.52 4.80 -6.47
N SER A 43 2.65 3.48 -6.63
CA SER A 43 2.67 2.83 -7.95
C SER A 43 1.26 2.43 -8.43
N LEU A 44 0.21 2.81 -7.71
CA LEU A 44 -1.17 2.46 -8.03
C LEU A 44 -1.61 3.11 -9.35
N ILE A 45 -2.10 2.28 -10.26
CA ILE A 45 -2.59 2.65 -11.59
C ILE A 45 -3.85 1.84 -11.92
N GLY A 46 -4.56 2.21 -12.98
CA GLY A 46 -5.72 1.43 -13.45
C GLY A 46 -6.98 1.61 -12.60
N MET A 47 -7.13 2.74 -11.89
CA MET A 47 -8.39 3.11 -11.21
C MET A 47 -9.46 3.52 -12.23
N GLN A 48 -10.04 2.53 -12.89
CA GLN A 48 -11.15 2.71 -13.81
C GLN A 48 -12.40 2.05 -13.25
N TRP A 49 -13.56 2.62 -13.54
CA TRP A 49 -14.84 2.02 -13.18
C TRP A 49 -15.11 0.81 -14.07
N LEU A 50 -15.55 -0.30 -13.47
CA LEU A 50 -16.00 -1.47 -14.21
C LEU A 50 -17.43 -1.24 -14.72
N HIS A 51 -17.67 -1.58 -15.98
CA HIS A 51 -19.04 -1.72 -16.49
C HIS A 51 -19.54 -3.16 -16.26
N ASN A 52 -20.85 -3.37 -16.31
CA ASN A 52 -21.43 -4.72 -16.25
C ASN A 52 -20.89 -5.58 -17.41
N GLY A 53 -20.64 -6.87 -17.13
CA GLY A 53 -20.02 -7.79 -18.06
C GLY A 53 -18.48 -7.77 -18.00
N GLN A 54 -17.86 -8.06 -19.13
CA GLN A 54 -16.40 -8.24 -19.25
C GLN A 54 -15.68 -6.90 -19.41
N ASN A 55 -14.64 -6.68 -18.62
CA ASN A 55 -13.72 -5.55 -18.68
C ASN A 55 -12.31 -6.11 -18.80
N SER A 56 -11.72 -6.00 -19.98
CA SER A 56 -10.35 -6.43 -20.27
C SER A 56 -9.33 -5.45 -19.67
N ILE A 57 -8.20 -5.97 -19.17
CA ILE A 57 -7.11 -5.17 -18.59
C ILE A 57 -5.77 -5.56 -19.21
N GLY A 58 -4.96 -4.56 -19.58
CA GLY A 58 -3.64 -4.76 -20.17
C GLY A 58 -3.08 -3.52 -20.84
N SER A 59 -1.89 -3.61 -21.43
CA SER A 59 -1.25 -2.49 -22.13
C SER A 59 -1.70 -2.33 -23.59
N ALA A 60 -2.43 -3.31 -24.13
CA ALA A 60 -2.93 -3.28 -25.50
C ALA A 60 -3.96 -2.17 -25.72
N ALA A 61 -4.06 -1.69 -26.96
CA ALA A 61 -4.95 -0.57 -27.31
C ALA A 61 -6.44 -0.94 -27.29
N ASP A 62 -6.75 -2.23 -27.35
CA ASP A 62 -8.09 -2.82 -27.30
C ASP A 62 -8.52 -3.23 -25.89
N SER A 63 -7.71 -2.97 -24.86
CA SER A 63 -8.10 -3.22 -23.47
C SER A 63 -9.00 -2.11 -22.94
N ASP A 64 -10.10 -2.48 -22.27
CA ASP A 64 -11.03 -1.54 -21.63
C ASP A 64 -10.31 -0.73 -20.53
N ILE A 65 -9.50 -1.42 -19.73
CA ILE A 65 -8.61 -0.84 -18.72
C ILE A 65 -7.19 -0.86 -19.27
N LYS A 66 -6.83 0.22 -19.96
CA LYS A 66 -5.49 0.37 -20.55
C LYS A 66 -4.46 0.80 -19.52
N LEU A 67 -3.41 -0.01 -19.37
CA LEU A 67 -2.25 0.30 -18.56
C LEU A 67 -1.10 0.88 -19.41
N PRO A 68 -0.26 1.76 -18.85
CA PRO A 68 0.89 2.31 -19.57
C PRO A 68 2.00 1.27 -19.85
N HIS A 69 2.09 0.23 -19.02
CA HIS A 69 3.13 -0.80 -19.07
C HIS A 69 2.59 -2.18 -18.63
N GLY A 70 3.35 -3.25 -18.86
CA GLY A 70 3.00 -4.63 -18.52
C GLY A 70 2.52 -5.45 -19.72
N PRO A 71 2.07 -6.70 -19.50
CA PRO A 71 1.56 -7.57 -20.56
C PRO A 71 0.44 -6.91 -21.36
N ALA A 72 0.38 -7.22 -22.67
CA ALA A 72 -0.63 -6.70 -23.58
C ALA A 72 -2.05 -7.01 -23.08
N HIS A 73 -2.26 -8.23 -22.60
CA HIS A 73 -3.50 -8.68 -21.96
C HIS A 73 -3.14 -9.39 -20.66
N ILE A 74 -3.57 -8.83 -19.52
CA ILE A 74 -3.34 -9.38 -18.19
C ILE A 74 -4.48 -10.34 -17.82
N GLY A 75 -5.70 -9.97 -18.18
CA GLY A 75 -6.89 -10.76 -17.89
C GLY A 75 -8.17 -9.96 -18.11
N THR A 76 -9.26 -10.50 -17.57
CA THR A 76 -10.59 -9.91 -17.70
C THR A 76 -11.31 -9.94 -16.36
N PHE A 77 -11.82 -8.79 -15.93
CA PHE A 77 -12.80 -8.70 -14.86
C PHE A 77 -14.19 -8.91 -15.42
N ASN A 78 -14.99 -9.80 -14.82
CA ASN A 78 -16.41 -9.91 -15.11
C ASN A 78 -17.22 -9.41 -13.91
N LEU A 79 -17.90 -8.27 -14.09
CA LEU A 79 -18.85 -7.72 -13.13
C LEU A 79 -20.25 -8.23 -13.46
N ASP A 80 -20.85 -8.99 -12.55
CA ASP A 80 -22.25 -9.39 -12.61
C ASP A 80 -22.94 -8.98 -11.31
N LYS A 81 -23.77 -7.93 -11.40
CA LYS A 81 -24.38 -7.24 -10.25
C LYS A 81 -23.29 -6.76 -9.28
N ASP A 82 -23.19 -7.36 -8.11
CA ASP A 82 -22.22 -7.01 -7.06
C ASP A 82 -21.06 -8.01 -6.98
N LYS A 83 -20.98 -8.95 -7.92
CA LYS A 83 -19.93 -9.98 -7.96
C LYS A 83 -18.91 -9.68 -9.05
N ILE A 84 -17.64 -9.63 -8.66
CA ILE A 84 -16.50 -9.51 -9.56
C ILE A 84 -15.76 -10.84 -9.59
N THR A 85 -15.51 -11.37 -10.80
CA THR A 85 -14.58 -12.48 -11.02
C THR A 85 -13.44 -11.99 -11.89
N PHE A 86 -12.20 -12.34 -11.55
CA PHE A 86 -11.05 -12.03 -12.39
C PHE A 86 -10.48 -13.30 -12.99
N THR A 87 -10.35 -13.33 -14.31
CA THR A 87 -9.74 -14.43 -15.06
C THR A 87 -8.43 -13.95 -15.65
N VAL A 88 -7.33 -14.61 -15.25
CA VAL A 88 -5.99 -14.29 -15.72
C VAL A 88 -5.79 -14.82 -17.14
N ALA A 89 -5.16 -14.03 -18.00
CA ALA A 89 -4.77 -14.48 -19.34
C ALA A 89 -3.74 -15.61 -19.26
N LYS A 90 -3.66 -16.44 -20.31
CA LYS A 90 -2.68 -17.52 -20.38
C LYS A 90 -1.27 -16.94 -20.27
N ASP A 91 -0.40 -17.66 -19.56
CA ASP A 91 1.03 -17.34 -19.38
C ASP A 91 1.32 -16.01 -18.68
N VAL A 92 0.33 -15.42 -17.99
CA VAL A 92 0.52 -14.24 -17.13
C VAL A 92 0.65 -14.69 -15.67
N ALA A 93 1.77 -14.33 -15.03
CA ALA A 93 2.00 -14.55 -13.61
C ALA A 93 1.40 -13.40 -12.78
N ILE A 94 0.59 -13.73 -11.78
CA ILE A 94 -0.04 -12.77 -10.86
C ILE A 94 0.10 -13.27 -9.43
N SER A 95 0.40 -12.37 -8.49
CA SER A 95 0.38 -12.62 -7.05
C SER A 95 -0.75 -11.83 -6.38
N ILE A 96 -1.26 -12.36 -5.26
CA ILE A 96 -2.22 -11.69 -4.37
C ILE A 96 -1.52 -11.56 -3.02
N ASP A 97 -1.41 -10.32 -2.53
CA ASP A 97 -0.85 -9.99 -1.21
C ASP A 97 -1.94 -9.97 -0.12
#